data_AF-A0A2N3LCM0-F1
#
_entry.id   AF-A0A2N3LCM0-F1
#
_cell.length_a   1.000
_cell.length_b   1.000
_cell.length_c   1.000
_cell.angle_alpha   90.00
_cell.angle_beta   90.00
_cell.angle_gamma   90.00
#
_symmetry.space_group_name_H-M   'P 1'
#
loop_
_entity.id
_entity.type
_entity.pdbx_description
1 polymer ?
#
loop_
_entity_poly.entity_id
_entity_poly.type
_entity_poly.pdbx_seq_one_letter_code
_entity_poly.pdbx_strand_id
1 'polypeptide(L)'
;MLRKDNDSDCEKIDGLLKIVKHRYPEKFDELLMEYAQNLNKNRITARLLLEYVTVNRIEDVKEYLIDELKNSENFESKEWAFVYEIDSRIGHDPKVDSECILKLNSRSYISKEMKAYSKILLFYCYYESRNVTMLNRLSEEIEENIKEISNNFIKNSYYARFLLISISCNLHNGKLGGLLEKLLLIEDAPEALKTFIYLNAGNALMFKSYEKSMMYLNKAFECKTDKSEFEIKKSMNFVNLLWDKPENYILDQDRDISNELFYYIKVGNKKQANVILNNISMEQLSDHQLGFNYYYRGLLNNDADMFFKSIEHFNACNEKFYKQLSI
;
A
#
# COMPACT_ATOMS: atom_id res chain seq x y z
N MET A 1 -11.40 25.61 16.56
CA MET A 1 -10.34 25.45 17.60
C MET A 1 -8.98 25.06 17.00
N LEU A 2 -8.80 25.20 15.67
CA LEU A 2 -7.51 25.24 14.97
C LEU A 2 -7.33 26.63 14.34
N ARG A 3 -7.53 27.69 15.14
CA ARG A 3 -7.40 29.07 14.65
C ARG A 3 -5.93 29.46 14.69
N LYS A 4 -5.24 29.24 13.58
CA LYS A 4 -4.02 29.95 13.28
C LYS A 4 -4.38 31.20 12.48
N ASP A 5 -3.55 32.23 12.60
CA ASP A 5 -3.62 33.39 11.72
C ASP A 5 -3.49 32.89 10.27
N ASN A 6 -4.40 33.32 9.37
CA ASN A 6 -4.54 32.77 8.00
C ASN A 6 -3.25 32.89 7.16
N ASP A 7 -2.27 33.64 7.64
CA ASP A 7 -0.98 33.89 7.02
C ASP A 7 0.21 33.15 7.63
N SER A 8 -0.01 32.30 8.65
CA SER A 8 1.08 31.63 9.36
C SER A 8 1.21 30.15 9.02
N ASP A 9 2.38 29.71 8.53
CA ASP A 9 2.56 28.34 8.05
C ASP A 9 2.80 27.30 9.16
N CYS A 10 2.06 26.18 9.10
CA CYS A 10 2.23 25.03 9.97
C CYS A 10 3.02 23.92 9.25
N GLU A 11 4.34 23.97 9.35
CA GLU A 11 5.22 23.00 8.66
C GLU A 11 5.17 21.59 9.27
N LYS A 12 4.74 21.46 10.54
CA LYS A 12 4.59 20.19 11.28
C LYS A 12 3.12 19.77 11.38
N ILE A 13 2.43 19.77 10.25
CA ILE A 13 0.99 19.52 10.19
C ILE A 13 0.61 18.13 10.68
N ASP A 14 1.45 17.12 10.45
CA ASP A 14 1.22 15.74 10.85
C ASP A 14 1.17 15.59 12.38
N GLY A 15 2.09 16.26 13.09
CA GLY A 15 2.11 16.28 14.55
C GLY A 15 0.86 16.96 15.14
N LEU A 16 0.45 18.08 14.55
CA LEU A 16 -0.78 18.78 14.94
C LEU A 16 -2.01 17.87 14.77
N LEU A 17 -2.16 17.25 13.61
CA LEU A 17 -3.32 16.42 13.30
C LEU A 17 -3.34 15.13 14.14
N LYS A 18 -2.19 14.54 14.48
CA LYS A 18 -2.09 13.43 15.43
C LYS A 18 -2.65 13.81 16.81
N ILE A 19 -2.30 15.00 17.32
CA ILE A 19 -2.80 15.50 18.62
C ILE A 19 -4.32 15.70 18.56
N VAL A 20 -4.82 16.32 17.49
CA VAL A 20 -6.27 16.57 17.32
C VAL A 20 -7.04 15.25 17.25
N LYS A 21 -6.56 14.29 16.43
CA LYS A 21 -7.19 12.96 16.31
C LYS A 21 -7.22 12.22 17.64
N HIS A 22 -6.14 12.29 18.41
CA HIS A 22 -6.08 11.67 19.73
C HIS A 22 -7.03 12.33 20.74
N ARG A 23 -7.14 13.67 20.70
CA ARG A 23 -7.96 14.41 21.67
C ARG A 23 -9.46 14.39 21.34
N TYR A 24 -9.80 14.37 20.05
CA TYR A 24 -11.16 14.49 19.54
C TYR A 24 -11.45 13.47 18.42
N PRO A 25 -11.33 12.15 18.68
CA PRO A 25 -11.46 11.14 17.63
C PRO A 25 -12.83 11.17 16.93
N GLU A 26 -13.91 11.34 17.69
CA GLU A 26 -15.29 11.36 17.16
C GLU A 26 -15.62 12.59 16.31
N LYS A 27 -14.86 13.68 16.45
CA LYS A 27 -15.04 14.93 15.71
C LYS A 27 -13.92 15.22 14.74
N PHE A 28 -12.99 14.27 14.57
CA PHE A 28 -11.76 14.52 13.83
C PHE A 28 -12.06 14.92 12.39
N ASP A 29 -12.95 14.21 11.71
CA ASP A 29 -13.28 14.47 10.30
C ASP A 29 -13.96 15.84 10.11
N GLU A 30 -14.90 16.21 11.01
CA GLU A 30 -15.54 17.52 11.03
C GLU A 30 -14.52 18.65 11.23
N LEU A 31 -13.66 18.51 12.24
CA LEU A 31 -12.62 19.50 12.56
C LEU A 31 -11.57 19.61 11.45
N LEU A 32 -11.25 18.50 10.78
CA LEU A 32 -10.30 18.47 9.67
C LEU A 32 -10.85 19.20 8.44
N MET A 33 -12.13 19.00 8.12
CA MET A 33 -12.80 19.71 7.04
C MET A 33 -12.93 21.21 7.36
N GLU A 34 -13.35 21.57 8.58
CA GLU A 34 -13.38 22.98 9.03
C GLU A 34 -11.99 23.61 8.90
N TYR A 35 -10.94 22.90 9.31
CA TYR A 35 -9.57 23.38 9.17
C TYR A 35 -9.19 23.60 7.71
N ALA A 36 -9.44 22.63 6.83
CA ALA A 36 -9.16 22.73 5.39
C ALA A 36 -9.85 23.96 4.78
N GLN A 37 -11.12 24.20 5.11
CA GLN A 37 -11.92 25.31 4.60
C GLN A 37 -11.43 26.69 5.02
N ASN A 38 -10.68 26.77 6.12
CA ASN A 38 -10.14 28.03 6.64
C ASN A 38 -8.66 28.26 6.24
N LEU A 39 -8.03 27.33 5.51
CA LEU A 39 -6.63 27.48 5.09
C LEU A 39 -6.48 28.46 3.91
N ASN A 40 -5.39 29.22 3.93
CA ASN A 40 -4.96 29.99 2.76
C ASN A 40 -4.35 29.04 1.72
N LYS A 41 -5.09 28.80 0.63
CA LYS A 41 -4.69 27.94 -0.52
C LYS A 41 -3.40 28.35 -1.23
N ASN A 42 -2.88 29.56 -0.98
CA ASN A 42 -1.61 30.02 -1.55
C ASN A 42 -0.39 29.59 -0.72
N ARG A 43 -0.60 28.96 0.44
CA ARG A 43 0.45 28.68 1.43
C ARG A 43 0.81 27.19 1.50
N ILE A 44 2.00 26.90 2.04
CA ILE A 44 2.51 25.51 2.13
C ILE A 44 1.62 24.64 3.01
N THR A 45 0.99 25.20 4.05
CA THR A 45 0.12 24.43 4.96
C THR A 45 -1.01 23.69 4.24
N ALA A 46 -1.65 24.31 3.24
CA ALA A 46 -2.69 23.67 2.44
C ALA A 46 -2.15 22.50 1.60
N ARG A 47 -0.93 22.65 1.06
CA ARG A 47 -0.24 21.60 0.30
C ARG A 47 0.19 20.43 1.19
N LEU A 48 0.71 20.70 2.38
CA LEU A 48 1.05 19.65 3.35
C LEU A 48 -0.21 18.90 3.82
N LEU A 49 -1.33 19.62 4.00
CA LEU A 49 -2.60 18.98 4.35
C LEU A 49 -3.05 18.03 3.25
N LEU A 50 -2.91 18.42 1.97
CA LEU A 50 -3.24 17.57 0.83
C LEU A 50 -2.48 16.23 0.87
N GLU A 51 -1.18 16.24 1.16
CA GLU A 51 -0.43 14.97 1.30
C GLU A 51 -0.94 14.16 2.51
N TYR A 52 -1.17 14.82 3.64
CA TYR A 52 -1.64 14.15 4.84
C TYR A 52 -2.97 13.41 4.59
N VAL A 53 -3.95 14.08 3.98
CA VAL A 53 -5.27 13.48 3.74
C VAL A 53 -5.21 12.40 2.66
N THR A 54 -4.32 12.54 1.68
CA THR A 54 -4.08 11.53 0.65
C THR A 54 -3.50 10.25 1.26
N VAL A 55 -2.48 10.37 2.10
CA VAL A 55 -1.86 9.22 2.77
C VAL A 55 -2.83 8.51 3.72
N ASN A 56 -3.70 9.26 4.39
CA ASN A 56 -4.68 8.72 5.32
C ASN A 56 -6.02 8.31 4.67
N ARG A 57 -6.15 8.43 3.33
CA ARG A 57 -7.36 8.08 2.56
C ARG A 57 -8.62 8.78 3.06
N ILE A 58 -8.52 10.10 3.27
CA ILE A 58 -9.62 10.99 3.65
C ILE A 58 -10.08 11.73 2.39
N GLU A 59 -10.86 11.04 1.56
CA GLU A 59 -11.16 11.47 0.18
C GLU A 59 -11.95 12.79 0.12
N ASP A 60 -12.97 12.99 0.96
CA ASP A 60 -13.79 14.21 0.94
C ASP A 60 -12.94 15.49 1.12
N VAL A 61 -11.98 15.47 2.05
CA VAL A 61 -11.08 16.60 2.30
C VAL A 61 -10.04 16.74 1.18
N LYS A 62 -9.58 15.62 0.61
CA LYS A 62 -8.64 15.60 -0.50
C LYS A 62 -9.25 16.24 -1.75
N GLU A 63 -10.47 15.85 -2.12
CA GLU A 63 -11.21 16.41 -3.26
C GLU A 63 -11.40 17.93 -3.09
N TYR A 64 -11.87 18.35 -1.91
CA TYR A 64 -12.01 19.77 -1.57
C TYR A 64 -10.69 20.55 -1.75
N LEU A 65 -9.58 20.04 -1.20
CA LEU A 65 -8.28 20.70 -1.29
C LEU A 65 -7.74 20.76 -2.71
N ILE A 66 -7.92 19.70 -3.52
CA ILE A 66 -7.52 19.69 -4.92
C ILE A 66 -8.22 20.83 -5.66
N ASP A 67 -9.53 20.99 -5.48
CA ASP A 67 -10.28 22.03 -6.18
C ASP A 67 -9.95 23.44 -5.69
N GLU A 68 -9.72 23.64 -4.39
CA GLU A 68 -9.23 24.92 -3.89
C GLU A 68 -7.85 25.27 -4.44
N LEU A 69 -6.91 24.33 -4.42
CA LEU A 69 -5.53 24.56 -4.86
C LEU A 69 -5.42 24.81 -6.38
N LYS A 70 -6.29 24.20 -7.21
CA LYS A 70 -6.43 24.55 -8.65
C LYS A 70 -6.78 26.03 -8.85
N ASN A 71 -7.65 26.55 -7.98
CA ASN A 71 -8.14 27.92 -7.99
C ASN A 71 -7.26 28.89 -7.17
N SER A 72 -6.05 28.49 -6.80
CA SER A 72 -5.06 29.33 -6.10
C SER A 72 -4.50 30.42 -7.03
N GLU A 73 -3.85 31.44 -6.49
CA GLU A 73 -3.02 32.37 -7.28
C GLU A 73 -1.57 31.90 -7.32
N ASN A 74 -1.17 31.11 -6.32
CA ASN A 74 0.15 30.53 -6.21
C ASN A 74 0.37 29.39 -7.22
N PHE A 75 1.41 29.51 -8.05
CA PHE A 75 1.75 28.51 -9.07
C PHE A 75 2.06 27.14 -8.47
N GLU A 76 2.81 27.07 -7.37
CA GLU A 76 3.16 25.78 -6.74
C GLU A 76 1.89 25.07 -6.23
N SER A 77 0.93 25.79 -5.65
CA SER A 77 -0.36 25.21 -5.24
C SER A 77 -1.13 24.60 -6.42
N LYS A 78 -1.17 25.28 -7.57
CA LYS A 78 -1.77 24.71 -8.80
C LYS A 78 -1.03 23.49 -9.30
N GLU A 79 0.31 23.53 -9.23
CA GLU A 79 1.16 22.42 -9.63
C GLU A 79 0.86 21.17 -8.79
N TRP A 80 0.77 21.33 -7.46
CA TRP A 80 0.36 20.29 -6.52
C TRP A 80 -1.00 19.73 -6.87
N ALA A 81 -2.01 20.59 -7.02
CA ALA A 81 -3.37 20.16 -7.31
C ALA A 81 -3.46 19.26 -8.54
N PHE A 82 -2.74 19.59 -9.62
CA PHE A 82 -2.70 18.74 -10.82
C PHE A 82 -2.07 17.38 -10.57
N VAL A 83 -0.95 17.31 -9.83
CA VAL A 83 -0.27 16.01 -9.63
C VAL A 83 -1.15 15.09 -8.79
N TYR A 84 -1.77 15.63 -7.74
CA TYR A 84 -2.69 14.85 -6.89
C TYR A 84 -4.02 14.53 -7.57
N GLU A 85 -4.48 15.36 -8.52
CA GLU A 85 -5.61 14.99 -9.38
C GLU A 85 -5.28 13.77 -10.25
N ILE A 86 -4.06 13.68 -10.78
CA ILE A 86 -3.60 12.50 -11.51
C ILE A 86 -3.46 11.29 -10.58
N ASP A 87 -2.92 11.48 -9.38
CA ASP A 87 -2.83 10.43 -8.35
C ASP A 87 -4.19 9.77 -8.07
N SER A 88 -5.26 10.56 -7.98
CA SER A 88 -6.64 10.04 -7.81
C SER A 88 -7.13 9.15 -8.96
N ARG A 89 -6.45 9.14 -10.11
CA ARG A 89 -6.88 8.38 -11.31
C ARG A 89 -6.05 7.13 -11.56
N ILE A 90 -4.84 7.06 -11.03
CA ILE A 90 -3.91 5.94 -11.27
C ILE A 90 -4.44 4.66 -10.62
N GLY A 91 -4.21 3.51 -11.25
CA GLY A 91 -4.54 2.19 -10.70
C GLY A 91 -5.99 1.74 -10.92
N HIS A 92 -6.77 2.48 -11.72
CA HIS A 92 -8.15 2.10 -12.07
C HIS A 92 -8.24 1.23 -13.34
N ASP A 93 -7.53 1.61 -14.41
CA ASP A 93 -7.55 0.95 -15.73
C ASP A 93 -6.23 1.23 -16.48
N PRO A 94 -5.60 0.23 -17.14
CA PRO A 94 -4.39 0.43 -17.95
C PRO A 94 -4.45 1.57 -19.00
N LYS A 95 -5.63 1.85 -19.57
CA LYS A 95 -5.83 2.99 -20.48
C LYS A 95 -5.71 4.32 -19.75
N VAL A 96 -6.25 4.40 -18.53
CA VAL A 96 -6.14 5.59 -17.67
C VAL A 96 -4.69 5.81 -17.27
N ASP A 97 -3.95 4.75 -16.94
CA ASP A 97 -2.52 4.86 -16.61
C ASP A 97 -1.71 5.39 -17.80
N SER A 98 -2.01 4.95 -19.02
CA SER A 98 -1.35 5.46 -20.25
C SER A 98 -1.60 6.95 -20.46
N GLU A 99 -2.83 7.43 -20.23
CA GLU A 99 -3.17 8.85 -20.28
C GLU A 99 -2.45 9.65 -19.18
N CYS A 100 -2.37 9.08 -17.97
CA CYS A 100 -1.67 9.69 -16.83
C CYS A 100 -0.17 9.85 -17.12
N ILE A 101 0.48 8.83 -17.72
CA ILE A 101 1.88 8.92 -18.16
C ILE A 101 2.08 10.09 -19.14
N LEU A 102 1.18 10.26 -20.11
CA LEU A 102 1.27 11.36 -21.08
C LEU A 102 1.10 12.73 -20.39
N LYS A 103 0.11 12.87 -19.51
CA LYS A 103 -0.13 14.10 -18.74
C LYS A 103 1.04 14.44 -17.81
N LEU A 104 1.64 13.46 -17.16
CA LEU A 104 2.77 13.68 -16.26
C LEU A 104 4.02 14.13 -17.02
N ASN A 105 4.25 13.62 -18.23
CA ASN A 105 5.40 13.97 -19.07
C ASN A 105 5.19 15.22 -19.94
N SER A 106 3.95 15.72 -20.09
CA SER A 106 3.66 16.86 -20.96
C SER A 106 4.04 18.23 -20.37
N ARG A 107 4.50 18.26 -19.12
CA ARG A 107 4.91 19.49 -18.43
C ARG A 107 6.15 19.27 -17.57
N SER A 108 6.87 20.36 -17.35
CA SER A 108 7.91 20.44 -16.33
C SER A 108 7.30 20.84 -14.99
N TYR A 109 7.94 20.41 -13.90
CA TYR A 109 7.57 20.76 -12.54
C TYR A 109 8.63 21.70 -11.98
N ILE A 110 8.21 22.76 -11.30
CA ILE A 110 9.10 23.74 -10.68
C ILE A 110 9.43 23.31 -9.26
N SER A 111 8.41 22.94 -8.46
CA SER A 111 8.62 22.52 -7.08
C SER A 111 9.37 21.18 -7.02
N LYS A 112 10.28 21.06 -6.06
CA LYS A 112 11.07 19.84 -5.86
C LYS A 112 10.17 18.67 -5.47
N GLU A 113 9.14 18.96 -4.69
CA GLU A 113 8.12 18.02 -4.25
C GLU A 113 7.38 17.42 -5.45
N MET A 114 6.86 18.24 -6.38
CA MET A 114 6.12 17.69 -7.52
C MET A 114 7.02 17.08 -8.58
N LYS A 115 8.29 17.51 -8.70
CA LYS A 115 9.30 16.76 -9.49
C LYS A 115 9.45 15.34 -8.96
N ALA A 116 9.62 15.16 -7.65
CA ALA A 116 9.72 13.83 -7.05
C ALA A 116 8.40 13.06 -7.17
N TYR A 117 7.26 13.68 -6.83
CA TYR A 117 5.99 12.97 -6.77
C TYR A 117 5.48 12.54 -8.14
N SER A 118 5.61 13.38 -9.17
CA SER A 118 5.26 12.99 -10.54
C SER A 118 6.05 11.77 -11.03
N LYS A 119 7.32 11.63 -10.62
CA LYS A 119 8.14 10.46 -10.93
C LYS A 119 7.72 9.23 -10.14
N ILE A 120 7.31 9.38 -8.88
CA ILE A 120 6.68 8.31 -8.10
C ILE A 120 5.38 7.86 -8.76
N LEU A 121 4.55 8.77 -9.28
CA LEU A 121 3.34 8.43 -10.01
C LEU A 121 3.63 7.67 -11.31
N LEU A 122 4.64 8.10 -12.08
CA LEU A 122 5.11 7.34 -13.24
C LEU A 122 5.59 5.95 -12.83
N PHE A 123 6.25 5.82 -11.68
CA PHE A 123 6.69 4.55 -11.13
C PHE A 123 5.52 3.61 -10.82
N TYR A 124 4.41 4.12 -10.26
CA TYR A 124 3.16 3.35 -10.12
C TYR A 124 2.65 2.83 -11.48
N CYS A 125 2.51 3.71 -12.48
CA CYS A 125 2.00 3.31 -13.81
C CYS A 125 2.90 2.27 -14.52
N TYR A 126 4.23 2.40 -14.38
CA TYR A 126 5.16 1.42 -14.96
C TYR A 126 5.20 0.09 -14.18
N TYR A 127 4.84 0.09 -12.90
CA TYR A 127 4.69 -1.12 -12.11
C TYR A 127 3.49 -1.94 -12.60
N GLU A 128 2.34 -1.29 -12.77
CA GLU A 128 1.11 -1.94 -13.27
C GLU A 128 1.32 -2.52 -14.67
N SER A 129 2.01 -1.79 -15.56
CA SER A 129 2.36 -2.28 -16.91
C SER A 129 3.56 -3.24 -16.95
N ARG A 130 4.11 -3.64 -15.80
CA ARG A 130 5.28 -4.55 -15.66
C ARG A 130 6.52 -4.11 -16.45
N ASN A 131 6.72 -2.80 -16.66
CA ASN A 131 7.85 -2.25 -17.41
C ASN A 131 9.11 -2.09 -16.54
N VAL A 132 9.81 -3.20 -16.32
CA VAL A 132 11.00 -3.29 -15.45
C VAL A 132 12.12 -2.32 -15.85
N THR A 133 12.33 -2.08 -17.15
CA THR A 133 13.37 -1.17 -17.65
C THR A 133 13.12 0.25 -17.16
N MET A 134 11.88 0.74 -17.28
CA MET A 134 11.52 2.09 -16.81
C MET A 134 11.56 2.21 -15.30
N LEU A 135 11.16 1.17 -14.57
CA LEU A 135 11.26 1.14 -13.11
C LEU A 135 12.71 1.33 -12.65
N ASN A 136 13.66 0.58 -13.22
CA ASN A 136 15.07 0.70 -12.81
C ASN A 136 15.61 2.11 -13.05
N ARG A 137 15.31 2.71 -14.21
CA ARG A 137 15.75 4.07 -14.55
C ARG A 137 15.15 5.14 -13.63
N LEU A 138 13.86 5.03 -13.32
CA LEU A 138 13.18 6.02 -12.46
C LEU A 138 13.61 5.92 -11.00
N SER A 139 14.00 4.73 -10.52
CA SER A 139 14.32 4.52 -9.11
C SER A 139 15.44 5.44 -8.61
N GLU A 140 16.53 5.57 -9.38
CA GLU A 140 17.65 6.44 -9.04
C GLU A 140 17.25 7.92 -9.08
N GLU A 141 16.54 8.33 -10.13
CA GLU A 141 16.04 9.71 -10.29
C GLU A 141 15.08 10.12 -9.16
N ILE A 142 14.21 9.21 -8.71
CA ILE A 142 13.29 9.45 -7.59
C ILE A 142 14.07 9.67 -6.30
N GLU A 143 15.05 8.81 -5.98
CA GLU A 143 15.85 8.96 -4.76
C GLU A 143 16.64 10.27 -4.74
N GLU A 144 17.18 10.71 -5.86
CA GLU A 144 17.86 12.00 -6.00
C GLU A 144 16.90 13.16 -5.78
N ASN A 145 15.74 13.17 -6.46
CA ASN A 145 14.74 14.22 -6.32
C ASN A 145 14.22 14.35 -4.87
N ILE A 146 13.99 13.22 -4.18
CA ILE A 146 13.54 13.21 -2.79
C ILE A 146 14.60 13.84 -1.86
N LYS A 147 15.89 13.62 -2.11
CA LYS A 147 16.97 14.19 -1.28
C LYS A 147 16.94 15.72 -1.27
N GLU A 148 16.53 16.34 -2.38
CA GLU A 148 16.47 17.80 -2.52
C GLU A 148 15.30 18.47 -1.79
N ILE A 149 14.27 17.70 -1.40
CA ILE A 149 13.09 18.20 -0.69
C ILE A 149 13.50 18.68 0.71
N SER A 150 13.08 19.91 1.05
CA SER A 150 13.43 20.55 2.32
C SER A 150 12.45 20.23 3.44
N ASN A 151 11.15 20.08 3.13
CA ASN A 151 10.15 19.74 4.14
C ASN A 151 10.25 18.25 4.51
N ASN A 152 10.58 17.95 5.78
CA ASN A 152 10.80 16.59 6.25
C ASN A 152 9.55 15.70 6.16
N PHE A 153 8.36 16.24 6.44
CA PHE A 153 7.12 15.48 6.34
C PHE A 153 6.91 14.95 4.91
N ILE A 154 7.03 15.82 3.91
CA ILE A 154 6.91 15.42 2.50
C ILE A 154 8.02 14.48 2.08
N LYS A 155 9.27 14.78 2.46
CA LYS A 155 10.43 13.94 2.14
C LYS A 155 10.23 12.50 2.65
N ASN A 156 9.84 12.35 3.91
CA ASN A 156 9.62 11.05 4.54
C ASN A 156 8.41 10.33 3.93
N SER A 157 7.32 11.06 3.66
CA SER A 157 6.14 10.50 3.01
C SER A 157 6.46 9.96 1.61
N TYR A 158 7.15 10.75 0.78
CA TYR A 158 7.51 10.35 -0.59
C TYR A 158 8.53 9.22 -0.62
N TYR A 159 9.50 9.22 0.30
CA TYR A 159 10.44 8.12 0.42
C TYR A 159 9.73 6.81 0.80
N ALA A 160 8.78 6.87 1.74
CA ALA A 160 7.97 5.73 2.13
C ALA A 160 7.10 5.22 0.97
N ARG A 161 6.45 6.10 0.20
CA ARG A 161 5.69 5.74 -1.01
C ARG A 161 6.56 5.05 -2.05
N PHE A 162 7.75 5.59 -2.32
CA PHE A 162 8.71 4.97 -3.22
C PHE A 162 9.09 3.55 -2.76
N LEU A 163 9.50 3.41 -1.49
CA LEU A 163 9.87 2.11 -0.93
C LEU A 163 8.73 1.08 -0.96
N LEU A 164 7.49 1.49 -0.69
CA LEU A 164 6.33 0.61 -0.73
C LEU A 164 6.23 -0.11 -2.08
N ILE A 165 6.38 0.63 -3.17
CA ILE A 165 6.32 0.09 -4.53
C ILE A 165 7.59 -0.69 -4.84
N SER A 166 8.76 -0.18 -4.46
CA SER A 166 10.03 -0.85 -4.73
C SER A 166 10.06 -2.25 -4.11
N ILE A 167 9.50 -2.43 -2.90
CA ILE A 167 9.37 -3.74 -2.27
C ILE A 167 8.47 -4.65 -3.12
N SER A 168 7.29 -4.17 -3.54
CA SER A 168 6.39 -4.93 -4.41
C SER A 168 7.04 -5.30 -5.76
N CYS A 169 7.73 -4.37 -6.41
CA CYS A 169 8.48 -4.60 -7.65
C CYS A 169 9.55 -5.68 -7.50
N ASN A 170 10.31 -5.63 -6.40
CA ASN A 170 11.48 -6.50 -6.21
C ASN A 170 11.12 -7.84 -5.58
N LEU A 171 9.96 -7.95 -4.90
CA LEU A 171 9.38 -9.20 -4.43
C LEU A 171 9.27 -10.21 -5.57
N HIS A 172 8.62 -9.82 -6.67
CA HIS A 172 8.42 -10.68 -7.84
C HIS A 172 9.72 -10.99 -8.62
N ASN A 173 10.80 -10.24 -8.38
CA ASN A 173 12.06 -10.35 -9.10
C ASN A 173 13.20 -10.96 -8.25
N GLY A 174 12.94 -11.37 -7.00
CA GLY A 174 13.92 -12.00 -6.12
C GLY A 174 15.03 -11.06 -5.59
N LYS A 175 14.93 -9.74 -5.84
CA LYS A 175 15.95 -8.72 -5.54
C LYS A 175 15.64 -7.92 -4.27
N LEU A 176 15.26 -8.60 -3.19
CA LEU A 176 14.91 -7.94 -1.92
C LEU A 176 16.13 -7.46 -1.10
N GLY A 177 17.35 -7.94 -1.42
CA GLY A 177 18.58 -7.56 -0.71
C GLY A 177 18.88 -6.07 -0.85
N GLY A 178 19.22 -5.40 0.25
CA GLY A 178 19.44 -3.94 0.33
C GLY A 178 18.17 -3.09 0.49
N LEU A 179 17.00 -3.54 -0.02
CA LEU A 179 15.74 -2.82 0.19
C LEU A 179 15.23 -2.92 1.63
N LEU A 180 15.40 -4.08 2.26
CA LEU A 180 14.99 -4.27 3.66
C LEU A 180 15.84 -3.46 4.65
N GLU A 181 17.09 -3.16 4.30
CA GLU A 181 17.98 -2.30 5.11
C GLU A 181 17.50 -0.84 5.09
N LYS A 182 16.87 -0.41 3.98
CA LYS A 182 16.27 0.92 3.84
C LYS A 182 15.00 1.09 4.68
N LEU A 183 14.43 0.03 5.26
CA LEU A 183 13.27 0.13 6.16
C LEU A 183 13.57 0.89 7.46
N LEU A 184 14.85 1.03 7.84
CA LEU A 184 15.22 1.87 8.98
C LEU A 184 15.01 3.36 8.70
N LEU A 185 14.91 3.76 7.43
CA LEU A 185 14.78 5.16 7.01
C LEU A 185 13.33 5.66 6.99
N ILE A 186 12.35 4.81 7.30
CA ILE A 186 10.92 5.17 7.28
C ILE A 186 10.33 5.38 8.68
N GLU A 187 11.16 5.47 9.73
CA GLU A 187 10.68 5.63 11.11
C GLU A 187 9.78 6.87 11.29
N ASP A 188 10.17 7.96 10.66
CA ASP A 188 9.46 9.25 10.65
C ASP A 188 8.40 9.37 9.54
N ALA A 189 8.10 8.28 8.82
CA ALA A 189 7.05 8.28 7.80
C ALA A 189 5.65 8.21 8.43
N PRO A 190 4.59 8.65 7.71
CA PRO A 190 3.22 8.48 8.16
C PRO A 190 2.87 7.02 8.50
N GLU A 191 2.14 6.80 9.61
CA GLU A 191 1.77 5.46 10.11
C GLU A 191 1.05 4.60 9.05
N ALA A 192 0.16 5.21 8.27
CA ALA A 192 -0.54 4.52 7.19
C ALA A 192 0.44 3.93 6.16
N LEU A 193 1.49 4.66 5.77
CA LEU A 193 2.52 4.15 4.86
C LEU A 193 3.40 3.08 5.51
N LYS A 194 3.85 3.33 6.76
CA LYS A 194 4.65 2.35 7.51
C LYS A 194 3.95 1.00 7.60
N THR A 195 2.64 1.02 7.88
CA THR A 195 1.80 -0.17 7.96
C THR A 195 1.90 -1.01 6.68
N PHE A 196 1.63 -0.43 5.51
CA PHE A 196 1.65 -1.17 4.25
C PHE A 196 3.07 -1.59 3.83
N ILE A 197 4.08 -0.80 4.15
CA ILE A 197 5.47 -1.14 3.87
C ILE A 197 5.89 -2.37 4.68
N TYR A 198 5.62 -2.37 5.98
CA TYR A 198 5.92 -3.51 6.85
C TYR A 198 5.10 -4.75 6.50
N LEU A 199 3.82 -4.58 6.13
CA LEU A 199 2.98 -5.67 5.61
C LEU A 199 3.62 -6.31 4.36
N ASN A 200 4.01 -5.50 3.38
CA ASN A 200 4.65 -5.99 2.16
C ASN A 200 6.03 -6.62 2.44
N ALA A 201 6.82 -6.05 3.34
CA ALA A 201 8.10 -6.63 3.75
C ALA A 201 7.93 -7.99 4.45
N GLY A 202 6.92 -8.12 5.32
CA GLY A 202 6.55 -9.37 5.97
C GLY A 202 6.13 -10.43 4.95
N ASN A 203 5.23 -10.06 4.04
CA ASN A 203 4.78 -10.93 2.95
C ASN A 203 5.97 -11.35 2.06
N ALA A 204 6.87 -10.43 1.75
CA ALA A 204 8.02 -10.71 0.90
C ALA A 204 9.00 -11.77 1.47
N LEU A 205 8.96 -11.98 2.78
CA LEU A 205 9.83 -12.92 3.50
C LEU A 205 9.12 -14.21 3.92
N MET A 206 7.83 -14.36 3.61
CA MET A 206 7.02 -15.47 4.12
C MET A 206 7.59 -16.85 3.80
N PHE A 207 8.20 -17.05 2.62
CA PHE A 207 8.82 -18.34 2.25
C PHE A 207 10.27 -18.49 2.74
N LYS A 208 10.91 -17.40 3.19
CA LYS A 208 12.36 -17.36 3.47
C LYS A 208 12.69 -17.45 4.95
N SER A 209 11.90 -16.80 5.80
CA SER A 209 12.10 -16.84 7.26
C SER A 209 10.82 -16.46 7.96
N TYR A 210 10.31 -17.39 8.75
CA TYR A 210 9.18 -17.18 9.66
C TYR A 210 9.45 -15.98 10.59
N GLU A 211 10.60 -15.95 11.25
CA GLU A 211 10.93 -14.95 12.26
C GLU A 211 10.98 -13.55 11.66
N LYS A 212 11.65 -13.38 10.51
CA LYS A 212 11.73 -12.07 9.85
C LYS A 212 10.39 -11.63 9.27
N SER A 213 9.63 -12.56 8.70
CA SER A 213 8.28 -12.28 8.19
C SER A 213 7.38 -11.78 9.33
N MET A 214 7.29 -12.54 10.42
CA MET A 214 6.49 -12.18 11.59
C MET A 214 7.00 -10.92 12.29
N MET A 215 8.31 -10.67 12.35
CA MET A 215 8.86 -9.42 12.88
C MET A 215 8.29 -8.19 12.15
N TYR A 216 8.26 -8.21 10.81
CA TYR A 216 7.69 -7.09 10.05
C TYR A 216 6.17 -7.05 10.12
N LEU A 217 5.48 -8.19 10.11
CA LEU A 217 4.02 -8.21 10.27
C LEU A 217 3.59 -7.66 11.64
N ASN A 218 4.34 -7.95 12.71
CA ASN A 218 4.10 -7.35 14.02
C ASN A 218 4.32 -5.84 14.02
N LYS A 219 5.39 -5.34 13.36
CA LYS A 219 5.59 -3.89 13.17
C LYS A 219 4.45 -3.24 12.37
N ALA A 220 3.92 -3.94 11.35
CA ALA A 220 2.73 -3.47 10.63
C ALA A 220 1.53 -3.37 11.58
N PHE A 221 1.35 -4.37 12.45
CA PHE A 221 0.27 -4.41 13.44
C PHE A 221 0.37 -3.33 14.52
N GLU A 222 1.60 -2.93 14.90
CA GLU A 222 1.88 -1.81 15.81
C GLU A 222 1.48 -0.47 15.20
N CYS A 223 1.70 -0.29 13.89
CA CYS A 223 1.40 0.95 13.17
C CYS A 223 -0.03 0.99 12.58
N LYS A 224 -0.83 -0.07 12.81
CA LYS A 224 -2.04 -0.33 12.04
C LYS A 224 -3.04 0.83 12.05
N THR A 225 -3.74 0.95 10.93
CA THR A 225 -4.99 1.69 10.81
C THR A 225 -6.17 0.72 10.93
N ASP A 226 -7.36 1.22 11.29
CA ASP A 226 -8.58 0.40 11.37
C ASP A 226 -8.85 -0.35 10.05
N LYS A 227 -8.56 0.29 8.90
CA LYS A 227 -8.73 -0.29 7.56
C LYS A 227 -7.70 -1.37 7.20
N SER A 228 -6.62 -1.50 7.98
CA SER A 228 -5.50 -2.41 7.66
C SER A 228 -5.39 -3.62 8.59
N GLU A 229 -6.07 -3.59 9.73
CA GLU A 229 -5.93 -4.64 10.75
C GLU A 229 -6.25 -6.03 10.18
N PHE A 230 -7.35 -6.14 9.45
CA PHE A 230 -7.80 -7.38 8.84
C PHE A 230 -6.75 -7.96 7.87
N GLU A 231 -6.21 -7.14 6.96
CA GLU A 231 -5.20 -7.59 5.99
C GLU A 231 -3.89 -8.02 6.66
N ILE A 232 -3.48 -7.35 7.74
CA ILE A 232 -2.28 -7.73 8.51
C ILE A 232 -2.49 -9.09 9.18
N LYS A 233 -3.61 -9.27 9.88
CA LYS A 233 -3.94 -10.55 10.54
C LYS A 233 -4.07 -11.69 9.54
N LYS A 234 -4.67 -11.42 8.37
CA LYS A 234 -4.75 -12.35 7.25
C LYS A 234 -3.36 -12.82 6.80
N SER A 235 -2.41 -11.89 6.63
CA SER A 235 -1.02 -12.23 6.33
C SER A 235 -0.34 -13.02 7.45
N MET A 236 -0.53 -12.64 8.71
CA MET A 236 0.03 -13.36 9.87
C MET A 236 -0.49 -14.80 9.95
N ASN A 237 -1.79 -14.99 9.76
CA ASN A 237 -2.41 -16.30 9.72
C ASN A 237 -1.83 -17.16 8.60
N PHE A 238 -1.71 -16.60 7.39
CA PHE A 238 -1.14 -17.32 6.27
C PHE A 238 0.30 -17.78 6.57
N VAL A 239 1.13 -16.91 7.13
CA VAL A 239 2.52 -17.22 7.53
C VAL A 239 2.57 -18.30 8.62
N ASN A 240 1.74 -18.19 9.65
CA ASN A 240 1.66 -19.20 10.71
C ASN A 240 1.30 -20.58 10.14
N LEU A 241 0.32 -20.64 9.25
CA LEU A 241 -0.12 -21.89 8.63
C LEU A 241 0.92 -22.45 7.63
N LEU A 242 1.57 -21.57 6.86
CA LEU A 242 2.64 -21.93 5.94
C LEU A 242 3.80 -22.64 6.65
N TRP A 243 4.13 -22.20 7.87
CA TRP A 243 5.21 -22.74 8.70
C TRP A 243 4.75 -23.76 9.75
N ASP A 244 3.58 -24.39 9.55
CA ASP A 244 3.05 -25.45 10.42
C ASP A 244 2.90 -25.04 11.90
N LYS A 245 2.45 -23.81 12.14
CA LYS A 245 2.16 -23.24 13.48
C LYS A 245 0.68 -22.88 13.66
N PRO A 246 -0.26 -23.84 13.49
CA PRO A 246 -1.70 -23.56 13.56
C PRO A 246 -2.15 -23.08 14.95
N GLU A 247 -1.39 -23.32 16.02
CA GLU A 247 -1.66 -22.81 17.37
C GLU A 247 -1.63 -21.28 17.46
N ASN A 248 -0.95 -20.61 16.52
CA ASN A 248 -0.88 -19.14 16.44
C ASN A 248 -1.93 -18.55 15.50
N TYR A 249 -2.86 -19.36 14.99
CA TYR A 249 -3.94 -18.88 14.14
C TYR A 249 -4.90 -17.97 14.92
N ILE A 250 -5.12 -16.77 14.40
CA ILE A 250 -6.00 -15.76 14.96
C ILE A 250 -7.37 -15.89 14.29
N LEU A 251 -8.37 -16.33 15.05
CA LEU A 251 -9.75 -16.32 14.59
C LEU A 251 -10.32 -14.89 14.71
N ASP A 252 -10.63 -14.26 13.58
CA ASP A 252 -11.22 -12.92 13.55
C ASP A 252 -12.71 -12.97 13.15
N GLN A 253 -13.45 -11.91 13.48
CA GLN A 253 -14.88 -11.76 13.15
C GLN A 253 -15.09 -11.68 11.64
N ASP A 254 -14.20 -10.96 10.97
CA ASP A 254 -14.11 -10.93 9.51
C ASP A 254 -13.45 -12.22 9.04
N ARG A 255 -14.27 -13.18 8.58
CA ARG A 255 -13.77 -14.51 8.21
C ARG A 255 -13.04 -14.48 6.87
N ASP A 256 -11.74 -14.74 6.88
CA ASP A 256 -11.01 -15.10 5.67
C ASP A 256 -11.13 -16.60 5.37
N ILE A 257 -12.05 -16.93 4.46
CA ILE A 257 -12.39 -18.30 4.07
C ILE A 257 -11.15 -19.10 3.63
N SER A 258 -10.19 -18.45 2.95
CA SER A 258 -9.01 -19.14 2.42
C SER A 258 -8.07 -19.58 3.55
N ASN A 259 -7.77 -18.68 4.50
CA ASN A 259 -6.97 -19.02 5.66
C ASN A 259 -7.69 -19.98 6.62
N GLU A 260 -9.02 -19.88 6.75
CA GLU A 260 -9.80 -20.83 7.55
C GLU A 260 -9.77 -22.24 6.95
N LEU A 261 -9.92 -22.36 5.63
CA LEU A 261 -9.72 -23.62 4.91
C LEU A 261 -8.30 -24.17 5.17
N PHE A 262 -7.29 -23.32 5.03
CA PHE A 262 -5.91 -23.72 5.23
C PHE A 262 -5.64 -24.17 6.67
N TYR A 263 -6.22 -23.49 7.67
CA TYR A 263 -6.19 -23.89 9.07
C TYR A 263 -6.78 -25.29 9.27
N TYR A 264 -8.00 -25.54 8.77
CA TYR A 264 -8.64 -26.86 8.91
C TYR A 264 -7.84 -27.98 8.24
N ILE A 265 -7.19 -27.70 7.11
CA ILE A 265 -6.27 -28.64 6.47
C ILE A 265 -5.10 -28.94 7.39
N LYS A 266 -4.45 -27.90 7.95
CA LYS A 266 -3.26 -28.04 8.81
C LYS A 266 -3.55 -28.76 10.13
N VAL A 267 -4.72 -28.56 10.73
CA VAL A 267 -5.13 -29.31 11.94
C VAL A 267 -5.76 -30.67 11.65
N GLY A 268 -5.83 -31.09 10.38
CA GLY A 268 -6.36 -32.39 9.98
C GLY A 268 -7.90 -32.51 10.03
N ASN A 269 -8.62 -31.39 10.16
CA ASN A 269 -10.09 -31.38 10.17
C ASN A 269 -10.66 -31.43 8.75
N LYS A 270 -10.55 -32.61 8.12
CA LYS A 270 -10.99 -32.84 6.73
C LYS A 270 -12.48 -32.56 6.53
N LYS A 271 -13.32 -32.77 7.55
CA LYS A 271 -14.77 -32.54 7.45
C LYS A 271 -15.06 -31.06 7.18
N GLN A 272 -14.50 -30.16 7.98
CA GLN A 272 -14.71 -28.72 7.80
C GLN A 272 -14.04 -28.19 6.53
N ALA A 273 -12.84 -28.67 6.20
CA ALA A 273 -12.17 -28.30 4.96
C ALA A 273 -13.02 -28.64 3.70
N ASN A 274 -13.63 -29.83 3.67
CA ASN A 274 -14.52 -30.23 2.58
C ASN A 274 -15.81 -29.40 2.53
N VAL A 275 -16.38 -29.03 3.68
CA VAL A 275 -17.56 -28.15 3.73
C VAL A 275 -17.24 -26.80 3.07
N ILE A 276 -16.09 -26.20 3.38
CA ILE A 276 -15.67 -24.94 2.75
C ILE A 276 -15.44 -25.14 1.25
N LEU A 277 -14.67 -26.16 0.85
CA LEU A 277 -14.36 -26.40 -0.57
C LEU A 277 -15.59 -26.66 -1.43
N ASN A 278 -16.62 -27.32 -0.90
CA ASN A 278 -17.86 -27.61 -1.62
C ASN A 278 -18.76 -26.38 -1.78
N ASN A 279 -18.58 -25.36 -0.94
CA ASN A 279 -19.33 -24.10 -1.03
C ASN A 279 -18.66 -23.08 -1.95
N ILE A 280 -17.46 -23.38 -2.49
CA ILE A 280 -16.76 -22.50 -3.42
C ILE A 280 -17.18 -22.82 -4.86
N SER A 281 -17.78 -21.84 -5.53
CA SER A 281 -18.07 -21.90 -6.97
C SER A 281 -16.81 -21.66 -7.79
N MET A 282 -16.19 -22.74 -8.30
CA MET A 282 -14.96 -22.68 -9.10
C MET A 282 -15.09 -21.77 -10.34
N GLU A 283 -16.26 -21.70 -10.97
CA GLU A 283 -16.52 -20.89 -12.16
C GLU A 283 -16.47 -19.37 -11.90
N GLN A 284 -16.57 -18.95 -10.64
CA GLN A 284 -16.51 -17.54 -10.23
C GLN A 284 -15.12 -17.11 -9.79
N LEU A 285 -14.16 -18.04 -9.71
CA LEU A 285 -12.82 -17.76 -9.26
C LEU A 285 -11.94 -17.22 -10.39
N SER A 286 -11.11 -16.23 -10.09
CA SER A 286 -10.01 -15.86 -10.98
C SER A 286 -8.92 -16.95 -11.01
N ASP A 287 -8.06 -16.95 -12.03
CA ASP A 287 -6.91 -17.87 -12.11
C ASP A 287 -6.04 -17.83 -10.84
N HIS A 288 -5.82 -16.64 -10.27
CA HIS A 288 -5.08 -16.50 -9.02
C HIS A 288 -5.76 -17.24 -7.86
N GLN A 289 -7.08 -17.13 -7.72
CA GLN A 289 -7.85 -17.84 -6.69
C GLN A 289 -7.92 -19.35 -6.96
N LEU A 290 -8.02 -19.77 -8.23
CA LEU A 290 -7.97 -21.17 -8.65
C LEU A 290 -6.63 -21.80 -8.27
N GLY A 291 -5.52 -21.07 -8.48
CA GLY A 291 -4.18 -21.50 -8.06
C GLY A 291 -4.14 -21.92 -6.58
N PHE A 292 -4.65 -21.07 -5.68
CA PHE A 292 -4.76 -21.41 -4.25
C PHE A 292 -5.77 -22.54 -3.97
N ASN A 293 -6.93 -22.54 -4.63
CA ASN A 293 -7.95 -23.56 -4.42
C ASN A 293 -7.42 -24.97 -4.73
N TYR A 294 -6.74 -25.13 -5.87
CA TYR A 294 -6.10 -26.38 -6.24
C TYR A 294 -4.96 -26.77 -5.31
N TYR A 295 -4.16 -25.81 -4.84
CA TYR A 295 -3.14 -26.06 -3.82
C TYR A 295 -3.77 -26.67 -2.54
N TYR A 296 -4.85 -26.08 -2.03
CA TYR A 296 -5.55 -26.59 -0.85
C TYR A 296 -6.15 -27.99 -1.08
N ARG A 297 -6.70 -28.25 -2.27
CA ARG A 297 -7.20 -29.59 -2.65
C ARG A 297 -6.07 -30.62 -2.68
N GLY A 298 -4.90 -30.25 -3.21
CA GLY A 298 -3.70 -31.08 -3.21
C GLY A 298 -3.24 -31.44 -1.81
N LEU A 299 -3.18 -30.45 -0.91
CA LEU A 299 -2.84 -30.70 0.50
C LEU A 299 -3.85 -31.62 1.20
N LEU A 300 -5.15 -31.40 1.01
CA LEU A 300 -6.20 -32.15 1.70
C LEU A 300 -6.24 -33.64 1.28
N ASN A 301 -6.02 -33.89 -0.01
CA ASN A 301 -6.14 -35.21 -0.62
C ASN A 301 -4.80 -35.91 -0.84
N ASN A 302 -3.68 -35.22 -0.58
CA ASN A 302 -2.33 -35.67 -0.93
C ASN A 302 -2.22 -36.05 -2.42
N ASP A 303 -2.75 -35.18 -3.27
CA ASP A 303 -2.91 -35.41 -4.71
C ASP A 303 -1.98 -34.49 -5.52
N ALA A 304 -0.98 -35.11 -6.17
CA ALA A 304 0.01 -34.41 -6.96
C ALA A 304 -0.58 -33.71 -8.21
N ASP A 305 -1.65 -34.26 -8.80
CA ASP A 305 -2.29 -33.67 -9.98
C ASP A 305 -2.92 -32.31 -9.66
N MET A 306 -3.38 -32.13 -8.42
CA MET A 306 -3.89 -30.84 -7.96
C MET A 306 -2.79 -29.80 -7.81
N PHE A 307 -1.57 -30.18 -7.42
CA PHE A 307 -0.44 -29.25 -7.39
C PHE A 307 -0.02 -28.81 -8.80
N PHE A 308 -0.05 -29.71 -9.79
CA PHE A 308 0.19 -29.33 -11.18
C PHE A 308 -0.86 -28.34 -11.70
N LYS A 309 -2.15 -28.56 -11.44
CA LYS A 309 -3.21 -27.60 -11.80
C LYS A 309 -3.04 -26.25 -11.10
N SER A 310 -2.63 -26.27 -9.83
CA SER A 310 -2.30 -25.04 -9.10
C SER A 310 -1.20 -24.24 -9.81
N ILE A 311 -0.12 -24.91 -10.24
CA ILE A 311 0.97 -24.31 -11.02
C ILE A 311 0.47 -23.75 -12.36
N GLU A 312 -0.38 -24.47 -13.08
CA GLU A 312 -0.96 -24.03 -14.36
C GLU A 312 -1.73 -22.71 -14.20
N HIS A 313 -2.60 -22.61 -13.20
CA HIS A 313 -3.37 -21.39 -12.94
C HIS A 313 -2.49 -20.23 -12.46
N PHE A 314 -1.49 -20.48 -11.62
CA PHE A 314 -0.52 -19.43 -11.27
C PHE A 314 0.28 -18.94 -12.48
N ASN A 315 0.65 -19.83 -13.40
CA ASN A 315 1.31 -19.42 -14.65
C ASN A 315 0.38 -18.62 -15.56
N ALA A 316 -0.91 -19.00 -15.65
CA ALA A 316 -1.90 -18.30 -16.47
C ALA A 316 -2.08 -16.82 -16.08
N CYS A 317 -1.98 -16.51 -14.78
CA CYS A 317 -2.00 -15.14 -14.26
C CYS A 317 -0.62 -14.51 -14.03
N ASN A 318 0.46 -15.15 -14.51
CA ASN A 318 1.86 -14.70 -14.34
C ASN A 318 2.27 -14.48 -12.86
N GLU A 319 1.69 -15.24 -11.94
CA GLU A 319 2.03 -15.24 -10.52
C GLU A 319 3.27 -16.10 -10.28
N LYS A 320 4.38 -15.44 -9.94
CA LYS A 320 5.68 -16.10 -9.74
C LYS A 320 5.97 -16.41 -8.27
N PHE A 321 5.41 -15.63 -7.36
CA PHE A 321 5.72 -15.69 -5.94
C PHE A 321 4.97 -16.84 -5.27
N TYR A 322 3.63 -16.86 -5.35
CA TYR A 322 2.81 -17.88 -4.70
C TYR A 322 2.87 -19.25 -5.38
N LYS A 323 3.29 -19.31 -6.65
CA LYS A 323 3.54 -20.58 -7.34
C LYS A 323 4.49 -21.51 -6.58
N GLN A 324 5.41 -20.96 -5.79
CA GLN A 324 6.34 -21.73 -4.95
C GLN A 324 5.63 -22.63 -3.91
N LEU A 325 4.35 -22.38 -3.59
CA LEU A 325 3.58 -23.24 -2.69
C LEU A 325 3.41 -24.66 -3.22
N SER A 326 3.30 -24.81 -4.53
CA SER A 326 2.89 -26.05 -5.21
C SER A 326 4.07 -26.78 -5.88
N ILE A 327 5.30 -26.27 -5.70
CA ILE A 327 6.57 -26.86 -6.16
C ILE A 327 7.19 -27.62 -4.98
#